data_AF-A0A353NJ87-F1
#
_entry.id   AF-A0A353NJ87-F1
#
_cell.length_a   1.000
_cell.length_b   1.000
_cell.length_c   1.000
_cell.angle_alpha   90.00
_cell.angle_beta   90.00
_cell.angle_gamma   90.00
#
_symmetry.space_group_name_H-M   'P 1'
#
loop_
_entity.id
_entity.type
_entity.pdbx_description
1 polymer ?
#
loop_
_entity_poly.entity_id
_entity_poly.type
_entity_poly.pdbx_seq_one_letter_code
_entity_poly.pdbx_strand_id
1 'polypeptide(L)'
;MFYLRRKERIIMPLVTVTMLKGKPKEFRKSILNIVHASLVTAFKIPDHDRSQRIIEIDPDNYEYPPGKSDNYLTIEMTIFLG
;
A
#
# COMPACT_ATOMS: atom_id res chain seq x y z
N MET A 1 -19.23 -6.39 -22.50
CA MET A 1 -20.62 -6.73 -22.15
C MET A 1 -20.59 -7.98 -21.28
N PHE A 2 -20.73 -7.81 -19.96
CA PHE A 2 -21.23 -8.76 -18.94
C PHE A 2 -20.65 -8.35 -17.59
N TYR A 3 -21.25 -7.35 -16.95
CA TYR A 3 -21.11 -7.20 -15.51
C TYR A 3 -22.33 -6.52 -14.91
N LEU A 4 -23.41 -7.29 -14.72
CA LEU A 4 -24.48 -6.91 -13.81
C LEU A 4 -24.93 -8.15 -13.04
N ARG A 5 -24.34 -8.34 -11.85
CA ARG A 5 -25.01 -9.01 -10.73
C ARG A 5 -24.55 -8.32 -9.44
N ARG A 6 -25.45 -7.53 -8.86
CA ARG A 6 -25.25 -6.76 -7.62
C ARG A 6 -24.92 -7.73 -6.47
N LYS A 7 -23.65 -7.82 -6.04
CA LYS A 7 -23.22 -8.49 -4.79
C LYS A 7 -21.84 -7.96 -4.37
N GLU A 8 -21.85 -7.19 -3.29
CA GLU A 8 -20.71 -6.56 -2.60
C GLU A 8 -19.89 -5.56 -3.42
N ARG A 9 -19.65 -4.39 -2.82
CA ARG A 9 -18.84 -3.33 -3.44
C ARG A 9 -17.39 -3.74 -3.38
N ILE A 10 -16.89 -4.32 -4.46
CA ILE A 10 -15.46 -4.65 -4.60
C ILE A 10 -14.70 -3.33 -4.76
N ILE A 11 -14.05 -2.93 -3.69
CA ILE A 11 -13.11 -1.82 -3.70
C ILE A 11 -11.76 -2.33 -4.17
N MET A 12 -11.16 -1.62 -5.13
CA MET A 12 -9.86 -1.97 -5.71
C MET A 12 -8.85 -0.88 -5.40
N PRO A 13 -8.20 -0.93 -4.22
CA PRO A 13 -7.33 0.14 -3.75
C PRO A 13 -6.00 0.11 -4.51
N LEU A 14 -5.56 1.30 -4.95
CA LEU A 14 -4.18 1.52 -5.36
C LEU A 14 -3.39 2.03 -4.17
N VAL A 15 -2.40 1.27 -3.71
CA VAL A 15 -1.58 1.62 -2.55
C VAL A 15 -0.18 2.05 -2.97
N THR A 16 0.27 3.17 -2.41
CA THR A 16 1.64 3.66 -2.54
C THR A 16 2.26 3.74 -1.15
N VAL A 17 3.40 3.08 -0.97
CA VAL A 17 4.17 3.15 0.27
C VAL A 17 5.45 3.93 -0.02
N THR A 18 5.64 5.05 0.67
CA THR A 18 6.80 5.92 0.53
C THR A 18 7.73 5.75 1.73
N MET A 19 9.01 5.46 1.48
CA MET A 19 10.01 5.18 2.51
C MET A 19 11.39 5.71 2.13
N LEU A 20 12.28 5.84 3.12
CA LEU A 20 13.70 6.07 2.86
C LEU A 20 14.31 4.90 2.07
N LYS A 21 15.17 5.25 1.12
CA LYS A 21 15.95 4.31 0.31
C LYS A 21 16.95 3.52 1.17
N GLY A 22 17.24 2.30 0.73
CA GLY A 22 18.34 1.49 1.28
C GLY A 22 17.89 0.38 2.22
N LYS A 23 16.58 0.15 2.35
CA LYS A 23 16.04 -0.97 3.13
C LYS A 23 16.25 -2.30 2.38
N PRO A 24 16.49 -3.41 3.11
CA PRO A 24 16.61 -4.74 2.50
C PRO A 24 15.40 -5.11 1.65
N LYS A 25 15.61 -5.96 0.64
CA LYS A 25 14.53 -6.43 -0.25
C LYS A 25 13.45 -7.18 0.53
N GLU A 26 13.86 -7.95 1.54
CA GLU A 26 13.02 -8.75 2.41
C GLU A 26 12.11 -7.85 3.25
N PHE A 27 12.64 -6.72 3.73
CA PHE A 27 11.87 -5.70 4.43
C PHE A 27 10.81 -5.07 3.52
N ARG A 28 11.18 -4.66 2.29
CA ARG A 28 10.22 -4.12 1.31
C ARG A 28 9.12 -5.13 0.98
N LYS A 29 9.47 -6.41 0.81
CA LYS A 29 8.49 -7.50 0.60
C LYS A 29 7.57 -7.71 1.80
N SER A 30 8.09 -7.66 3.03
CA SER A 30 7.26 -7.85 4.21
C SER A 30 6.22 -6.74 4.35
N ILE A 31 6.58 -5.49 4.04
CA ILE A 31 5.63 -4.37 4.00
C ILE A 31 4.51 -4.62 2.99
N LEU A 32 4.83 -4.97 1.74
CA LEU A 32 3.82 -5.28 0.71
C LEU A 32 2.94 -6.48 1.08
N ASN A 33 3.46 -7.45 1.83
CA ASN A 33 2.68 -8.59 2.33
C ASN A 33 1.70 -8.15 3.42
N ILE A 34 2.18 -7.40 4.41
CA ILE A 34 1.37 -6.94 5.55
C ILE A 34 0.26 -5.99 5.08
N VAL A 35 0.59 -5.06 4.20
CA VAL A 35 -0.39 -4.12 3.63
C VAL A 35 -1.48 -4.90 2.87
N HIS A 36 -1.12 -5.84 1.99
CA HIS A 36 -2.10 -6.66 1.28
C HIS A 36 -2.99 -7.48 2.21
N ALA A 37 -2.41 -8.21 3.17
CA ALA A 37 -3.17 -8.99 4.14
C ALA A 37 -4.14 -8.11 4.95
N SER A 38 -3.73 -6.88 5.28
CA SER A 38 -4.58 -5.90 5.95
C SER A 38 -5.75 -5.46 5.08
N LEU A 39 -5.53 -5.24 3.77
CA LEU A 39 -6.60 -4.89 2.83
C LEU A 39 -7.59 -6.04 2.62
N VAL A 40 -7.12 -7.29 2.45
CA VAL A 40 -8.00 -8.46 2.36
C VAL A 40 -8.84 -8.59 3.63
N THR A 41 -8.23 -8.36 4.79
CA THR A 41 -8.92 -8.48 6.09
C THR A 41 -9.95 -7.38 6.31
N ALA A 42 -9.58 -6.12 6.10
CA ALA A 42 -10.39 -4.95 6.45
C ALA A 42 -11.37 -4.54 5.34
N PHE A 43 -10.92 -4.56 4.09
CA PHE A 43 -11.64 -4.07 2.92
C PHE A 43 -12.27 -5.19 2.08
N LYS A 44 -12.01 -6.46 2.44
CA LYS A 44 -12.57 -7.64 1.76
C LYS A 44 -12.30 -7.68 0.26
N ILE A 45 -11.16 -7.15 -0.15
CA ILE A 45 -10.71 -7.23 -1.54
C ILE A 45 -10.39 -8.68 -1.92
N PRO A 46 -10.51 -9.08 -3.20
CA PRO A 46 -10.02 -10.37 -3.64
C PRO A 46 -8.52 -10.54 -3.38
N ASP A 47 -8.07 -11.75 -3.03
CA ASP A 47 -6.65 -12.04 -2.76
C ASP A 47 -5.74 -11.73 -3.97
N HIS A 48 -6.25 -11.87 -5.19
CA HIS A 48 -5.51 -11.52 -6.40
C HIS A 48 -5.43 -10.01 -6.67
N ASP A 49 -6.22 -9.19 -5.98
CA ASP A 49 -6.19 -7.74 -6.15
C ASP A 49 -5.04 -7.13 -5.35
N ARG A 50 -3.92 -6.93 -6.03
CA ARG A 50 -2.65 -6.55 -5.41
C ARG A 50 -1.98 -5.37 -6.10
N SER A 51 -2.72 -4.29 -6.20
CA SER A 51 -2.25 -3.03 -6.78
C SER A 51 -1.47 -2.20 -5.75
N GLN A 52 -0.17 -2.50 -5.57
CA GLN A 52 0.69 -1.82 -4.60
C GLN A 52 2.07 -1.51 -5.17
N ARG A 53 2.67 -0.39 -4.74
CA ARG A 53 4.05 -0.02 -5.08
C ARG A 53 4.79 0.62 -3.91
N ILE A 54 6.11 0.49 -3.93
CA ILE A 54 7.00 1.20 -3.02
C ILE A 54 7.73 2.29 -3.80
N ILE A 55 7.77 3.49 -3.21
CA ILE A 55 8.61 4.61 -3.64
C ILE A 55 9.70 4.79 -2.59
N GLU A 56 10.96 4.61 -3.01
CA GLU A 56 12.12 4.87 -2.17
C GLU A 56 12.64 6.27 -2.46
N ILE A 57 12.65 7.13 -1.44
CA ILE A 57 13.17 8.49 -1.53
C ILE A 57 14.59 8.51 -0.97
N ASP A 58 15.47 9.19 -1.67
CA ASP A 58 16.83 9.42 -1.19
C ASP A 58 16.83 10.24 0.12
N PRO A 59 17.71 9.95 1.09
CA PRO A 59 17.74 10.67 2.37
C PRO A 59 17.83 12.20 2.22
N ASP A 60 18.55 12.68 1.21
CA ASP A 60 18.71 14.13 0.96
C ASP A 60 17.43 14.80 0.43
N ASN A 61 16.43 13.99 0.03
CA ASN A 61 15.17 14.45 -0.56
C ASN A 61 13.94 14.04 0.26
N TYR A 62 14.12 13.51 1.48
CA TYR A 62 13.00 13.04 2.28
C TYR A 62 12.95 13.72 3.66
N GLU A 63 12.14 14.77 3.74
CA GLU A 63 11.80 15.40 5.01
C GLU A 63 10.57 14.72 5.64
N TYR A 64 10.66 14.43 6.93
CA TYR A 64 9.56 13.89 7.74
C TYR A 64 9.62 14.49 9.16
N PRO A 65 8.50 14.46 9.92
CA PRO A 65 8.41 15.15 11.20
C PRO A 65 9.58 14.82 12.17
N PRO A 66 10.06 15.81 12.93
CA PRO A 66 11.17 15.59 13.86
C PRO A 66 10.79 14.56 14.94
N GLY A 67 11.79 13.81 15.41
CA GLY A 67 11.59 12.74 16.40
C GLY A 67 11.10 11.41 15.83
N LYS A 68 10.94 11.29 14.51
CA LYS A 68 10.74 10.00 13.83
C LYS A 68 12.08 9.38 13.47
N SER A 69 12.12 8.06 13.43
CA SER A 69 13.30 7.30 12.98
C SER A 69 13.30 7.13 11.46
N ASP A 70 14.42 6.64 10.93
CA ASP A 70 14.61 6.31 9.52
C ASP A 70 13.72 5.15 9.02
N ASN A 71 12.84 4.63 9.89
CA ASN A 71 11.78 3.69 9.54
C ASN A 71 10.44 4.39 9.32
N TYR A 72 10.43 5.71 9.15
CA TYR A 72 9.23 6.46 8.80
C TYR A 72 8.66 5.99 7.45
N LEU A 73 7.37 5.64 7.45
CA LEU A 73 6.63 5.17 6.28
C LEU A 73 5.39 6.05 6.10
N THR A 74 5.14 6.46 4.86
CA THR A 74 3.87 7.07 4.48
C THR A 74 3.12 6.06 3.61
N ILE A 75 1.85 5.80 3.94
CA ILE A 75 0.98 4.91 3.16
C ILE A 75 -0.17 5.74 2.62
N GLU A 76 -0.21 5.87 1.30
CA GLU A 76 -1.25 6.57 0.56
C GLU A 76 -2.09 5.55 -0.18
N MET A 77 -3.42 5.70 -0.11
CA MET A 77 -4.34 4.78 -0.78
C MET A 77 -5.35 5.59 -1.58
N THR A 78 -5.42 5.30 -2.88
CA THR A 78 -6.55 5.76 -3.71
C THR A 78 -7.58 4.65 -3.73
N ILE A 79 -8.76 4.93 -3.17
CA ILE A 79 -9.86 3.98 -3.08
C ILE A 79 -10.99 4.51 -3.95
N PHE A 80 -11.40 3.72 -4.93
CA PHE A 80 -12.62 4.02 -5.69
C PHE A 80 -13.83 3.64 -4.86
N LEU A 81 -14.80 4.55 -4.72
CA LEU A 81 -16.10 4.17 -4.19
C LEU A 81 -16.76 3.19 -5.15
N GLY A 82 -17.03 1.98 -4.67
CA GLY A 82 -17.93 1.03 -5.32
C GLY A 82 -19.40 1.35 -5.10
#